data_AF-A0AAJ3LVK0-F1
#
_entry.id   AF-A0AAJ3LVK0-F1
#
_cell.length_a   1.000
_cell.length_b   1.000
_cell.length_c   1.000
_cell.angle_alpha   90.00
_cell.angle_beta   90.00
_cell.angle_gamma   90.00
#
_symmetry.space_group_name_H-M   'P 1'
#
loop_
_entity.id
_entity.type
_entity.pdbx_description
1 polymer ?
#
loop_
_entity_poly.entity_id
_entity_poly.type
_entity_poly.pdbx_seq_one_letter_code
_entity_poly.pdbx_strand_id
1 'polypeptide(L)'
;MKKRLMAVLGLSTVLVLSGCQSNNGADPRITNNSDMEFFSKSGITACAGGAAIGALGCLVSNSSNKGACMLIAAVAGCGVGIGANAYLDNKRKDYSSKEEMLNSMIADIKKENQHLQSASNAARAVIDDDKKALAKIEQDMKQQRLNKAAAEKQLKGIDANIAALRSRLSDMTKREAEWRDIAAKSRDDGIKTAQLDKQITGMKQQVASLQEELDSLYSQRTAIRLS
;
A
#
# COMPACT_ATOMS: atom_id res chain seq x y z
N MET A 1 61.35 21.74 3.44
CA MET A 1 60.58 21.74 2.17
C MET A 1 60.24 20.28 1.87
N LYS A 2 59.02 19.74 1.79
CA LYS A 2 57.66 20.25 1.51
C LYS A 2 56.66 19.50 2.43
N LYS A 3 55.66 20.22 2.94
CA LYS A 3 54.46 19.70 3.63
C LYS A 3 53.49 19.09 2.61
N ARG A 4 52.85 17.97 2.93
CA ARG A 4 51.58 17.49 2.33
C ARG A 4 50.72 16.88 3.44
N LEU A 5 49.90 17.69 4.13
CA LEU A 5 48.43 17.61 4.15
C LEU A 5 47.91 16.18 3.84
N MET A 6 47.50 15.37 4.83
CA MET A 6 46.22 15.40 5.56
C MET A 6 44.99 15.60 4.67
N ALA A 7 44.30 14.49 4.37
CA ALA A 7 42.87 14.44 4.06
C ALA A 7 42.36 13.00 4.27
N VAL A 8 42.09 12.65 5.52
CA VAL A 8 41.27 11.49 5.88
C VAL A 8 39.82 11.90 5.65
N LEU A 9 39.25 11.54 4.49
CA LEU A 9 37.82 11.67 4.24
C LEU A 9 37.10 10.50 4.92
N GLY A 10 36.73 10.72 6.18
CA GLY A 10 35.75 9.89 6.87
C GLY A 10 34.40 10.04 6.19
N LEU A 11 33.99 9.01 5.44
CA LEU A 11 32.64 8.90 4.89
C LEU A 11 31.71 8.45 6.02
N SER A 12 31.38 9.37 6.93
CA SER A 12 30.32 9.19 7.91
C SER A 12 28.99 9.28 7.17
N THR A 13 28.52 8.14 6.67
CA THR A 13 27.16 7.98 6.17
C THR A 13 26.22 8.15 7.36
N VAL A 14 25.73 9.38 7.55
CA VAL A 14 24.56 9.64 8.39
C VAL A 14 23.39 8.96 7.69
N LEU A 15 23.12 7.71 8.07
CA LEU A 15 21.82 7.08 7.91
C LEU A 15 20.84 7.97 8.67
N VAL A 16 20.23 8.91 7.95
CA VAL A 16 19.07 9.64 8.42
C VAL A 16 18.00 8.58 8.66
N LEU A 17 17.85 8.25 9.94
CA LEU A 17 16.81 7.40 10.49
C LEU A 17 15.47 8.15 10.39
N SER A 18 15.00 8.40 9.17
CA SER A 18 13.68 8.97 8.93
C SER A 18 12.64 7.87 9.09
N GLY A 19 12.03 7.86 10.29
CA GLY A 19 10.62 7.51 10.45
C GLY A 19 10.30 6.10 10.90
N CYS A 20 10.53 5.80 12.17
CA CYS A 20 9.61 4.94 12.94
C CYS A 20 9.05 5.77 14.10
N GLN A 21 8.18 6.74 13.78
CA GLN A 21 7.30 7.30 14.78
C GLN A 21 6.36 6.17 15.19
N SER A 22 6.65 5.62 16.36
CA SER A 22 6.00 4.46 16.95
C SER A 22 4.49 4.70 17.12
N ASN A 23 3.69 4.07 16.25
CA ASN A 23 2.24 3.92 16.42
C ASN A 23 1.97 2.90 17.54
N ASN A 24 2.10 3.33 18.80
CA ASN A 24 2.00 2.49 20.00
C ASN A 24 0.55 2.10 20.38
N GLY A 25 -0.23 1.57 19.43
CA GLY A 25 -1.58 1.08 19.75
C GLY A 25 -2.41 0.48 18.63
N ALA A 26 -1.96 0.60 17.37
CA ALA A 26 -2.66 -0.01 16.23
C ALA A 26 -2.23 -1.48 16.04
N ASP A 27 -3.15 -2.32 15.56
CA ASP A 27 -2.95 -3.75 15.35
C ASP A 27 -1.77 -4.02 14.40
N PRO A 28 -0.85 -4.95 14.75
CA PRO A 28 0.27 -5.34 13.90
C PRO A 28 -0.14 -5.80 12.49
N ARG A 29 -1.35 -6.34 12.31
CA ARG A 29 -1.88 -6.74 11.00
C ARG A 29 -2.11 -5.54 10.07
N ILE A 30 -2.18 -4.31 10.60
CA ILE A 30 -2.27 -3.07 9.83
C ILE A 30 -0.88 -2.46 9.63
N THR A 31 -0.05 -2.48 10.69
CA THR A 31 1.23 -1.74 10.73
C THR A 31 2.42 -2.53 10.19
N ASN A 32 2.43 -3.86 10.35
CA ASN A 32 3.52 -4.76 9.94
C ASN A 32 3.14 -5.68 8.76
N ASN A 33 2.09 -5.33 8.01
CA ASN A 33 1.66 -6.08 6.84
C ASN A 33 2.33 -5.55 5.56
N SER A 34 3.00 -6.42 4.81
CA SER A 34 3.77 -6.05 3.61
C SER A 34 2.90 -5.46 2.50
N ASP A 35 1.64 -5.89 2.38
CA ASP A 35 0.69 -5.36 1.40
C ASP A 35 0.20 -3.97 1.82
N MET A 36 -0.06 -3.75 3.12
CA MET A 36 -0.35 -2.41 3.65
C MET A 36 0.82 -1.45 3.45
N GLU A 37 2.03 -1.96 3.65
CA GLU A 37 3.26 -1.19 3.46
C GLU A 37 3.43 -0.80 1.98
N PHE A 38 3.14 -1.71 1.04
CA PHE A 38 3.14 -1.43 -0.39
C PHE A 38 2.28 -0.21 -0.74
N PHE A 39 1.05 -0.12 -0.20
CA PHE A 39 0.19 1.03 -0.46
C PHE A 39 0.74 2.33 0.14
N SER A 40 1.33 2.25 1.34
CA SER A 40 1.83 3.42 2.08
C SER A 40 3.19 3.96 1.65
N LYS A 41 4.04 3.10 1.08
CA LYS A 41 5.34 3.49 0.53
C LYS A 41 5.11 3.98 -0.90
N SER A 42 5.16 5.30 -1.08
CA SER A 42 5.07 5.99 -2.38
C SER A 42 5.98 5.37 -3.45
N GLY A 43 5.65 5.56 -4.74
CA GLY A 43 6.22 4.84 -5.88
C GLY A 43 7.75 4.69 -5.94
N ILE A 44 8.53 5.61 -5.35
CA ILE A 44 10.01 5.53 -5.33
C ILE A 44 10.52 4.38 -4.43
N THR A 45 9.94 4.17 -3.25
CA THR A 45 10.34 3.09 -2.34
C THR A 45 9.69 1.76 -2.71
N ALA A 46 8.50 1.78 -3.31
CA ALA A 46 7.90 0.59 -3.92
C ALA A 46 8.73 0.09 -5.13
N CYS A 47 9.30 0.98 -5.93
CA CYS A 47 10.22 0.66 -7.03
C CYS A 47 11.55 0.06 -6.52
N ALA A 48 12.09 0.59 -5.42
CA ALA A 48 13.27 0.00 -4.75
C ALA A 48 12.99 -1.37 -4.10
N GLY A 49 11.81 -1.55 -3.49
CA GLY A 49 11.38 -2.85 -2.95
C GLY A 49 11.04 -3.88 -4.03
N GLY A 50 10.44 -3.44 -5.13
CA GLY A 50 10.16 -4.23 -6.32
C GLY A 50 11.44 -4.71 -7.00
N ALA A 51 12.48 -3.89 -7.06
CA ALA A 51 13.80 -4.30 -7.52
C ALA A 51 14.43 -5.39 -6.65
N ALA A 52 14.20 -5.38 -5.33
CA ALA A 52 14.69 -6.43 -4.44
C ALA A 52 13.96 -7.78 -4.64
N ILE A 53 12.63 -7.78 -4.75
CA ILE A 53 11.84 -9.00 -5.00
C ILE A 53 12.00 -9.49 -6.44
N GLY A 54 12.10 -8.56 -7.40
CA GLY A 54 12.36 -8.84 -8.81
C GLY A 54 13.75 -9.45 -9.03
N ALA A 55 14.75 -8.98 -8.31
CA ALA A 55 16.09 -9.59 -8.29
C ALA A 55 16.03 -11.04 -7.77
N LEU A 56 15.21 -11.33 -6.74
CA LEU A 56 15.03 -12.69 -6.21
C LEU A 56 14.31 -13.61 -7.22
N GLY A 57 13.29 -13.11 -7.93
CA GLY A 57 12.64 -13.87 -9.01
C GLY A 57 13.59 -14.20 -10.18
N CYS A 58 14.48 -13.25 -10.51
CA CYS A 58 15.50 -13.45 -11.54
C CYS A 58 16.67 -14.32 -11.11
N LEU A 59 16.98 -14.35 -9.81
CA LEU A 59 17.95 -15.27 -9.21
C LEU A 59 17.48 -16.73 -9.25
N VAL A 60 16.17 -16.96 -9.09
CA VAL A 60 15.54 -18.30 -9.14
C VAL A 60 15.22 -18.74 -10.58
N SER A 61 15.02 -17.80 -11.51
CA SER A 61 14.77 -18.14 -12.92
C SER A 61 16.04 -18.64 -13.64
N ASN A 62 15.93 -19.72 -14.43
CA ASN A 62 17.02 -20.23 -15.28
C ASN A 62 17.18 -19.39 -16.57
N SER A 63 17.11 -18.06 -16.43
CA SER A 63 17.26 -17.12 -17.53
C SER A 63 18.73 -16.97 -17.89
N SER A 64 19.07 -17.18 -19.17
CA SER A 64 20.41 -16.97 -19.72
C SER A 64 20.84 -15.49 -19.72
N ASN A 65 19.91 -14.55 -19.49
CA ASN A 65 20.17 -13.11 -19.42
C ASN A 65 19.63 -12.52 -18.11
N LYS A 66 20.32 -12.83 -17.01
CA LYS A 66 19.98 -12.34 -15.66
C LYS A 66 19.94 -10.81 -15.57
N GLY A 67 20.76 -10.10 -16.34
CA GLY A 67 20.74 -8.63 -16.42
C GLY A 67 19.47 -8.05 -17.04
N ALA A 68 18.97 -8.66 -18.13
CA ALA A 68 17.70 -8.29 -18.74
C ALA A 68 16.52 -8.65 -17.83
N CYS A 69 16.59 -9.81 -17.15
CA CYS A 69 15.60 -10.19 -16.16
C CYS A 69 15.55 -9.18 -15.01
N MET A 70 16.69 -8.80 -14.44
CA MET A 70 16.74 -7.81 -13.35
C MET A 70 16.24 -6.43 -13.78
N LEU A 71 16.52 -5.99 -15.00
CA LEU A 71 15.98 -4.75 -15.56
C LEU A 71 14.46 -4.82 -15.72
N ILE A 72 13.94 -5.91 -16.31
CA ILE A 72 12.50 -6.13 -16.47
C ILE A 72 11.82 -6.22 -15.11
N ALA A 73 12.42 -6.89 -14.13
CA ALA A 73 11.82 -7.10 -12.82
C ALA A 73 11.92 -5.86 -11.90
N ALA A 74 12.98 -5.06 -12.03
CA ALA A 74 13.07 -3.76 -11.38
C ALA A 74 11.96 -2.83 -11.88
N VAL A 75 11.67 -2.86 -13.18
CA VAL A 75 10.72 -1.94 -13.81
C VAL A 75 9.27 -2.45 -13.77
N ALA A 76 9.06 -3.76 -13.82
CA ALA A 76 7.75 -4.40 -13.56
C ALA A 76 7.36 -4.41 -12.07
N GLY A 77 8.25 -3.96 -11.18
CA GLY A 77 8.01 -3.82 -9.74
C GLY A 77 7.60 -2.41 -9.31
N CYS A 78 7.87 -1.40 -10.15
CA CYS A 78 7.49 -0.02 -9.88
C CYS A 78 6.02 0.14 -10.29
N GLY A 79 5.12 -0.22 -9.38
CA GLY A 79 3.70 0.12 -9.53
C GLY A 79 3.49 1.62 -9.71
N VAL A 80 2.23 2.05 -9.77
CA VAL A 80 1.88 3.48 -9.81
C VAL A 80 2.33 4.18 -8.52
N GLY A 81 2.58 5.48 -8.58
CA GLY A 81 3.09 6.28 -7.45
C GLY A 81 4.19 7.28 -7.80
N ILE A 82 4.59 7.32 -9.09
CA ILE A 82 5.50 8.33 -9.68
C ILE A 82 4.75 9.35 -10.56
N GLY A 83 3.42 9.24 -10.60
CA GLY A 83 2.56 9.98 -11.52
C GLY A 83 2.42 9.32 -12.90
N ALA A 84 1.29 9.56 -13.56
CA ALA A 84 0.96 8.86 -14.81
C ALA A 84 1.92 9.17 -15.96
N ASN A 85 2.42 10.41 -16.06
CA ASN A 85 3.33 10.80 -17.14
C ASN A 85 4.66 10.04 -17.04
N ALA A 86 5.27 10.05 -15.85
CA ALA A 86 6.53 9.35 -15.62
C ALA A 86 6.38 7.83 -15.79
N TYR A 87 5.25 7.28 -15.33
CA TYR A 87 4.92 5.86 -15.55
C TYR A 87 4.81 5.52 -17.04
N LEU A 88 4.02 6.29 -17.81
CA LEU A 88 3.85 6.06 -19.24
C LEU A 88 5.15 6.28 -20.02
N ASP A 89 5.94 7.30 -19.69
CA ASP A 89 7.24 7.55 -20.31
C ASP A 89 8.21 6.40 -20.08
N ASN A 90 8.19 5.80 -18.89
CA ASN A 90 8.98 4.60 -18.62
C ASN A 90 8.50 3.42 -19.47
N LYS A 91 7.19 3.14 -19.49
CA LYS A 91 6.61 2.06 -20.29
C LYS A 91 6.90 2.23 -21.79
N ARG A 92 6.88 3.45 -22.32
CA ARG A 92 7.23 3.74 -23.72
C ARG A 92 8.70 3.46 -24.04
N LYS A 93 9.60 3.56 -23.06
CA LYS A 93 11.03 3.21 -23.24
C LYS A 93 11.25 1.70 -23.26
N ASP A 94 10.49 0.96 -22.47
CA ASP A 94 10.69 -0.48 -22.30
C ASP A 94 9.99 -1.34 -23.34
N TYR A 95 8.94 -0.81 -23.98
CA TYR A 95 8.10 -1.56 -24.91
C TYR A 95 8.11 -0.96 -26.32
N SER A 96 8.31 -1.83 -27.30
CA SER A 96 8.39 -1.46 -28.71
C SER A 96 7.01 -1.21 -29.35
N SER A 97 5.96 -1.81 -28.77
CA SER A 97 4.60 -1.74 -29.28
C SER A 97 3.59 -1.33 -28.20
N LYS A 98 2.49 -0.67 -28.63
CA LYS A 98 1.38 -0.28 -27.74
C LYS A 98 0.69 -1.49 -27.10
N GLU A 99 0.68 -2.63 -27.79
CA GLU A 99 0.06 -3.86 -27.29
C GLU A 99 0.86 -4.48 -26.15
N GLU A 100 2.17 -4.63 -26.31
CA GLU A 100 3.07 -5.09 -25.23
C GLU A 100 2.99 -4.15 -24.03
N MET A 101 2.99 -2.84 -24.29
CA MET A 101 2.86 -1.81 -23.27
C MET A 101 1.54 -1.96 -22.50
N LEU A 102 0.41 -2.09 -23.20
CA LEU A 102 -0.91 -2.28 -22.59
C LEU A 102 -0.98 -3.58 -21.77
N ASN A 103 -0.45 -4.68 -22.29
CA ASN A 103 -0.41 -5.96 -21.58
C ASN A 103 0.42 -5.86 -20.29
N SER A 104 1.52 -5.12 -20.31
CA SER A 104 2.32 -4.78 -19.13
C SER A 104 1.51 -3.99 -18.10
N MET A 105 0.81 -2.92 -18.52
CA MET A 105 -0.06 -2.16 -17.62
C MET A 105 -1.17 -3.00 -17.00
N ILE A 106 -1.77 -3.91 -17.78
CA ILE A 106 -2.79 -4.83 -17.30
C ILE A 106 -2.21 -5.82 -16.26
N ALA A 107 -0.98 -6.28 -16.46
CA ALA A 107 -0.31 -7.15 -15.49
C ALA A 107 -0.01 -6.42 -14.18
N ASP A 108 0.47 -5.17 -14.26
CA ASP A 108 0.79 -4.34 -13.10
C ASP A 108 -0.45 -4.09 -12.23
N ILE A 109 -1.56 -3.64 -12.82
CA ILE A 109 -2.80 -3.40 -12.05
C ILE A 109 -3.41 -4.70 -11.51
N LYS A 110 -3.29 -5.83 -12.23
CA LYS A 110 -3.74 -7.13 -11.70
C LYS A 110 -2.98 -7.51 -10.44
N LYS A 111 -1.65 -7.31 -10.43
CA LYS A 111 -0.81 -7.56 -9.26
C LYS A 111 -1.19 -6.61 -8.12
N GLU A 112 -1.44 -5.35 -8.42
CA GLU A 112 -1.88 -4.38 -7.42
C GLU A 112 -3.25 -4.73 -6.83
N ASN A 113 -4.19 -5.20 -7.65
CA ASN A 113 -5.48 -5.74 -7.19
C ASN A 113 -5.32 -6.96 -6.27
N GLN A 114 -4.31 -7.80 -6.49
CA GLN A 114 -4.02 -8.92 -5.58
C GLN A 114 -3.48 -8.42 -4.23
N HIS A 115 -2.57 -7.45 -4.24
CA HIS A 115 -2.10 -6.79 -3.01
C HIS A 115 -3.26 -6.10 -2.29
N LEU A 116 -4.14 -5.40 -3.01
CA LEU A 116 -5.32 -4.76 -2.44
C LEU A 116 -6.27 -5.78 -1.81
N GLN A 117 -6.50 -6.92 -2.45
CA GLN A 117 -7.35 -7.97 -1.91
C GLN A 117 -6.77 -8.55 -0.61
N SER A 118 -5.48 -8.85 -0.58
CA SER A 118 -4.77 -9.35 0.62
C SER A 118 -4.80 -8.33 1.75
N ALA A 119 -4.47 -7.07 1.44
CA ALA A 119 -4.54 -5.94 2.35
C ALA A 119 -5.97 -5.79 2.92
N SER A 120 -6.98 -5.79 2.05
CA SER A 120 -8.38 -5.69 2.46
C SER A 120 -8.76 -6.82 3.40
N ASN A 121 -8.38 -8.07 3.13
CA ASN A 121 -8.69 -9.19 4.01
C ASN A 121 -8.08 -9.02 5.41
N ALA A 122 -6.84 -8.53 5.51
CA ALA A 122 -6.21 -8.23 6.80
C ALA A 122 -6.95 -7.11 7.55
N ALA A 123 -7.33 -6.05 6.83
CA ALA A 123 -8.11 -4.95 7.39
C ALA A 123 -9.48 -5.41 7.89
N ARG A 124 -10.19 -6.25 7.12
CA ARG A 124 -11.48 -6.84 7.50
C ARG A 124 -11.39 -7.64 8.79
N ALA A 125 -10.35 -8.47 8.92
CA ALA A 125 -10.14 -9.24 10.14
C ALA A 125 -9.99 -8.34 11.38
N VAL A 126 -9.26 -7.22 11.27
CA VAL A 126 -9.14 -6.24 12.36
C VAL A 126 -10.47 -5.55 12.62
N ILE A 127 -11.19 -5.14 11.58
CA ILE A 127 -12.51 -4.51 11.69
C ILE A 127 -13.50 -5.44 12.40
N ASP A 128 -13.51 -6.73 12.07
CA ASP A 128 -14.39 -7.72 12.69
C ASP A 128 -14.05 -7.95 14.16
N ASP A 129 -12.76 -8.01 14.50
CA ASP A 129 -12.31 -8.13 15.88
C ASP A 129 -12.69 -6.88 16.71
N ASP A 130 -12.51 -5.69 16.14
CA ASP A 130 -12.89 -4.43 16.76
C ASP A 130 -14.42 -4.34 16.96
N LYS A 131 -15.22 -4.73 15.96
CA LYS A 131 -16.70 -4.79 16.08
C LYS A 131 -17.13 -5.75 17.20
N LYS A 132 -16.50 -6.92 17.32
CA LYS A 132 -16.78 -7.86 18.43
C LYS A 132 -16.41 -7.26 19.79
N ALA A 133 -15.30 -6.52 19.87
CA ALA A 133 -14.89 -5.84 21.09
C ALA A 133 -15.91 -4.76 21.49
N LEU A 134 -16.39 -3.96 20.54
CA LEU A 134 -17.44 -2.95 20.77
C LEU A 134 -18.74 -3.59 21.26
N ALA A 135 -19.19 -4.67 20.61
CA ALA A 135 -20.41 -5.39 21.01
C ALA A 135 -20.30 -5.94 22.45
N LYS A 136 -19.12 -6.45 22.81
CA LYS A 136 -18.85 -6.91 24.19
C LYS A 136 -18.90 -5.75 25.19
N ILE A 137 -18.26 -4.62 24.89
CA ILE A 137 -18.31 -3.43 25.75
C ILE A 137 -19.76 -2.99 25.96
N GLU A 138 -20.56 -2.93 24.89
CA GLU A 138 -21.97 -2.57 24.97
C GLU A 138 -22.78 -3.54 25.85
N GLN A 139 -22.53 -4.85 25.71
CA GLN A 139 -23.15 -5.86 26.56
C GLN A 139 -22.74 -5.72 28.02
N ASP A 140 -21.47 -5.49 28.30
CA ASP A 140 -20.93 -5.31 29.66
C ASP A 140 -21.52 -4.06 30.33
N MET A 141 -21.77 -2.99 29.55
CA MET A 141 -22.51 -1.80 30.00
C MET A 141 -23.95 -2.12 30.37
N LYS A 142 -24.68 -2.83 29.50
CA LYS A 142 -26.08 -3.24 29.75
C LYS A 142 -26.20 -4.13 30.99
N GLN A 143 -25.20 -4.97 31.23
CA GLN A 143 -25.15 -5.89 32.38
C GLN A 143 -24.53 -5.27 33.63
N GLN A 144 -24.20 -3.96 33.62
CA GLN A 144 -23.60 -3.23 34.74
C GLN A 144 -22.32 -3.88 35.33
N ARG A 145 -21.58 -4.62 34.50
CA ARG A 145 -20.34 -5.32 34.88
C ARG A 145 -19.10 -4.79 34.16
N LEU A 146 -19.21 -3.60 33.58
CA LEU A 146 -18.15 -2.98 32.81
C LEU A 146 -16.95 -2.64 33.70
N ASN A 147 -15.77 -3.11 33.32
CA ASN A 147 -14.52 -2.55 33.82
C ASN A 147 -14.15 -1.32 32.98
N LYS A 148 -14.38 -0.11 33.53
CA LYS A 148 -14.21 1.16 32.83
C LYS A 148 -12.78 1.36 32.31
N ALA A 149 -11.76 1.08 33.13
CA ALA A 149 -10.36 1.24 32.74
C ALA A 149 -9.96 0.29 31.59
N ALA A 150 -10.44 -0.96 31.63
CA ALA A 150 -10.20 -1.92 30.55
C ALA A 150 -10.91 -1.50 29.25
N ALA A 151 -12.16 -1.04 29.36
CA ALA A 151 -12.94 -0.56 28.21
C ALA A 151 -12.33 0.68 27.56
N GLU A 152 -11.87 1.65 28.35
CA GLU A 152 -11.16 2.84 27.85
C GLU A 152 -9.90 2.46 27.06
N LYS A 153 -9.13 1.48 27.56
CA LYS A 153 -7.95 0.97 26.85
C LYS A 153 -8.32 0.31 25.53
N GLN A 154 -9.37 -0.51 25.50
CA GLN A 154 -9.85 -1.15 24.27
C GLN A 154 -10.32 -0.13 23.25
N LEU A 155 -11.12 0.87 23.66
CA LEU A 155 -11.60 1.93 22.78
C LEU A 155 -10.45 2.73 22.18
N LYS A 156 -9.40 3.05 22.95
CA LYS A 156 -8.19 3.70 22.43
C LYS A 156 -7.46 2.86 21.37
N GLY A 157 -7.41 1.54 21.55
CA GLY A 157 -6.85 0.63 20.54
C GLY A 157 -7.66 0.64 19.24
N ILE A 158 -8.98 0.57 19.36
CA ILE A 158 -9.90 0.64 18.22
C ILE A 158 -9.78 2.00 17.50
N ASP A 159 -9.62 3.10 18.24
CA ASP A 159 -9.38 4.43 17.66
C ASP A 159 -8.08 4.47 16.84
N ALA A 160 -7.01 3.86 17.35
CA ALA A 160 -5.75 3.75 16.64
C ALA A 160 -5.88 2.89 15.37
N ASN A 161 -6.63 1.79 15.43
CA ASN A 161 -6.93 0.95 14.27
C ASN A 161 -7.71 1.73 13.20
N ILE A 162 -8.78 2.43 13.59
CA ILE A 162 -9.58 3.25 12.67
C ILE A 162 -8.71 4.32 12.00
N ALA A 163 -7.86 5.02 12.76
CA ALA A 163 -6.96 6.04 12.21
C ALA A 163 -5.96 5.45 11.20
N ALA A 164 -5.35 4.30 11.54
CA ALA A 164 -4.42 3.61 10.66
C ALA A 164 -5.11 3.11 9.37
N LEU A 165 -6.28 2.49 9.49
CA LEU A 165 -7.06 1.99 8.36
C LEU A 165 -7.53 3.13 7.44
N ARG A 166 -7.97 4.27 8.00
CA ARG A 166 -8.34 5.46 7.20
C ARG A 166 -7.17 6.00 6.39
N SER A 167 -5.99 6.04 6.99
CA SER A 167 -4.77 6.46 6.30
C SER A 167 -4.46 5.51 5.13
N ARG A 168 -4.50 4.19 5.37
CA ARG A 168 -4.26 3.17 4.33
C ARG A 168 -5.29 3.23 3.21
N LEU A 169 -6.57 3.41 3.54
CA LEU A 169 -7.65 3.58 2.57
C LEU A 169 -7.46 4.82 1.70
N SER A 170 -6.98 5.93 2.29
CA SER A 170 -6.63 7.14 1.53
C SER A 170 -5.54 6.86 0.50
N ASP A 171 -4.50 6.10 0.88
CA ASP A 171 -3.43 5.74 -0.04
C ASP A 171 -3.93 4.81 -1.16
N MET A 172 -4.76 3.81 -0.86
CA MET A 172 -5.40 2.95 -1.87
C MET A 172 -6.28 3.76 -2.83
N THR A 173 -7.01 4.75 -2.34
CA THR A 173 -7.85 5.64 -3.15
C THR A 173 -7.01 6.50 -4.10
N LYS A 174 -5.86 7.02 -3.63
CA LYS A 174 -4.92 7.75 -4.50
C LYS A 174 -4.39 6.86 -5.61
N ARG A 175 -4.06 5.60 -5.32
CA ARG A 175 -3.58 4.66 -6.34
C ARG A 175 -4.64 4.33 -7.39
N GLU A 176 -5.90 4.16 -6.99
CA GLU A 176 -7.02 4.03 -7.94
C GLU A 176 -7.12 5.25 -8.86
N ALA A 177 -6.99 6.46 -8.31
CA ALA A 177 -7.04 7.69 -9.08
C ALA A 177 -5.85 7.82 -10.06
N GLU A 178 -4.65 7.41 -9.66
CA GLU A 178 -3.47 7.39 -10.54
C GLU A 178 -3.65 6.41 -11.70
N TRP A 179 -4.18 5.21 -11.45
CA TRP A 179 -4.51 4.26 -12.51
C TRP A 179 -5.55 4.82 -13.48
N ARG A 180 -6.53 5.59 -12.99
CA ARG A 180 -7.49 6.29 -13.85
C ARG A 180 -6.84 7.36 -14.72
N ASP A 181 -5.88 8.12 -14.18
CA ASP A 181 -5.10 9.10 -14.97
C ASP A 181 -4.25 8.41 -16.04
N ILE A 182 -3.61 7.28 -15.70
CA ILE A 182 -2.86 6.45 -16.65
C ILE A 182 -3.76 5.95 -17.77
N ALA A 183 -4.94 5.42 -17.44
CA ALA A 183 -5.89 4.95 -18.45
C ALA A 183 -6.40 6.09 -19.34
N ALA A 184 -6.67 7.27 -18.77
CA ALA A 184 -7.06 8.45 -19.54
C ALA A 184 -5.98 8.86 -20.55
N LYS A 185 -4.73 9.03 -20.10
CA LYS A 185 -3.61 9.40 -20.96
C LYS A 185 -3.27 8.32 -22.00
N SER A 186 -3.41 7.05 -21.62
CA SER A 186 -3.25 5.93 -22.57
C SER A 186 -4.29 6.01 -23.69
N ARG A 187 -5.54 6.38 -23.39
CA ARG A 187 -6.58 6.60 -24.41
C ARG A 187 -6.23 7.78 -25.31
N ASP A 188 -5.70 8.87 -24.76
CA ASP A 188 -5.25 10.02 -25.53
C ASP A 188 -4.11 9.64 -26.51
N ASP A 189 -3.26 8.68 -26.12
CA ASP A 189 -2.25 8.09 -26.99
C ASP A 189 -2.80 7.06 -28.00
N GLY A 190 -4.12 6.85 -28.05
CA GLY A 190 -4.77 5.90 -28.95
C GLY A 190 -4.66 4.43 -28.54
N ILE A 191 -4.41 4.13 -27.25
CA ILE A 191 -4.38 2.77 -26.72
C ILE A 191 -5.80 2.33 -26.36
N LYS A 192 -6.17 1.09 -26.69
CA LYS A 192 -7.49 0.51 -26.37
C LYS A 192 -7.52 0.00 -24.93
N THR A 193 -7.95 0.82 -23.97
CA THR A 193 -7.83 0.54 -22.53
C THR A 193 -8.93 -0.32 -21.91
N ALA A 194 -9.87 -0.89 -22.68
CA ALA A 194 -11.05 -1.54 -22.11
C ALA A 194 -10.75 -2.62 -21.04
N GLN A 195 -9.69 -3.42 -21.23
CA GLN A 195 -9.26 -4.40 -20.22
C GLN A 195 -8.60 -3.77 -19.00
N LEU A 196 -7.84 -2.68 -19.19
CA LEU A 196 -7.27 -1.89 -18.11
C LEU A 196 -8.39 -1.26 -17.26
N ASP A 197 -9.38 -0.64 -17.92
CA ASP A 197 -10.54 -0.01 -17.27
C ASP A 197 -11.35 -1.02 -16.42
N LYS A 198 -11.46 -2.27 -16.89
CA LYS A 198 -12.08 -3.36 -16.11
C LYS A 198 -11.33 -3.63 -14.81
N GLN A 199 -9.99 -3.66 -14.84
CA GLN A 199 -9.18 -3.88 -13.64
C GLN A 199 -9.26 -2.70 -12.65
N ILE A 200 -9.29 -1.46 -13.16
CA ILE A 200 -9.47 -0.25 -12.36
C ILE A 200 -10.83 -0.26 -11.67
N THR A 201 -11.88 -0.67 -12.39
CA THR A 201 -13.22 -0.81 -11.81
C THR A 201 -13.23 -1.82 -10.66
N GLY A 202 -12.53 -2.96 -10.81
CA GLY A 202 -12.35 -3.93 -9.74
C GLY A 202 -11.60 -3.38 -8.53
N MET A 203 -10.55 -2.56 -8.75
CA MET A 203 -9.84 -1.86 -7.69
C MET A 203 -10.78 -0.93 -6.92
N LYS A 204 -11.52 -0.09 -7.64
CA LYS A 204 -12.48 0.87 -7.08
C LYS A 204 -13.54 0.17 -6.22
N GLN A 205 -14.08 -0.95 -6.67
CA GLN A 205 -15.07 -1.72 -5.93
C GLN A 205 -14.51 -2.26 -4.61
N GLN A 206 -13.28 -2.76 -4.60
CA GLN A 206 -12.62 -3.23 -3.38
C GLN A 206 -12.38 -2.08 -2.38
N VAL A 207 -11.87 -0.94 -2.86
CA VAL A 207 -11.66 0.26 -2.02
C VAL A 207 -12.98 0.74 -1.41
N ALA A 208 -14.04 0.84 -2.22
CA ALA A 208 -15.36 1.27 -1.74
C ALA A 208 -15.95 0.31 -0.70
N SER A 209 -15.86 -1.00 -0.92
CA SER A 209 -16.32 -2.00 0.05
C SER A 209 -15.57 -1.90 1.38
N LEU A 210 -14.24 -1.74 1.35
CA LEU A 210 -13.45 -1.58 2.57
C LEU A 210 -13.79 -0.27 3.31
N GLN A 211 -14.08 0.80 2.57
CA GLN A 211 -14.52 2.07 3.13
C GLN A 211 -15.84 1.92 3.91
N GLU A 212 -16.84 1.27 3.32
CA GLU A 212 -18.14 1.05 3.97
C GLU A 212 -18.01 0.26 5.27
N GLU A 213 -17.16 -0.77 5.29
CA GLU A 213 -16.91 -1.57 6.49
C GLU A 213 -16.24 -0.77 7.61
N LEU A 214 -15.29 0.10 7.26
CA LEU A 214 -14.59 0.99 8.17
C LEU A 214 -15.52 2.09 8.72
N ASP A 215 -16.39 2.66 7.89
CA ASP A 215 -17.39 3.65 8.30
C ASP A 215 -18.43 3.04 9.25
N SER A 216 -18.81 1.78 9.01
CA SER A 216 -19.64 1.00 9.93
C SER A 216 -18.97 0.83 11.29
N LEU A 217 -17.69 0.44 11.33
CA LEU A 217 -16.92 0.33 12.58
C LEU A 217 -16.85 1.67 13.32
N TYR A 218 -16.54 2.75 12.61
CA TYR A 218 -16.46 4.09 13.20
C TYR A 218 -17.80 4.54 13.80
N SER A 219 -18.90 4.26 13.12
CA SER A 219 -20.25 4.57 13.62
C SER A 219 -20.56 3.81 14.91
N GLN A 220 -20.23 2.51 14.97
CA GLN A 220 -20.40 1.71 16.18
C GLN A 220 -19.54 2.22 17.34
N ARG A 221 -18.26 2.55 17.08
CA ARG A 221 -17.36 3.12 18.09
C ARG A 221 -17.99 4.40 18.66
N THR A 222 -18.34 5.35 17.81
CA THR A 222 -18.78 6.69 18.26
C THR A 222 -20.10 6.68 19.03
N ALA A 223 -20.91 5.62 18.90
CA ALA A 223 -22.10 5.40 19.69
C ALA A 223 -21.81 5.00 21.15
N ILE A 224 -20.66 4.38 21.44
CA ILE A 224 -20.28 3.98 22.80
C ILE A 224 -19.78 5.19 23.58
N ARG A 225 -20.45 5.51 24.69
CA ARG A 225 -20.06 6.55 25.64
C ARG A 225 -19.91 5.97 27.03
N LEU A 226 -18.69 6.01 27.56
CA LEU A 226 -18.40 5.59 28.92
C LEU A 226 -18.76 6.74 29.89
N SER A 227 -19.98 6.76 30.40
CA SER A 227 -20.38 7.66 31.49
C SER A 227 -19.70 7.28 32.81
#